data_AF-A0AAV4AYG4-F1
#
_entry.id   AF-A0AAV4AYG4-F1
#
_cell.length_a   1.000
_cell.length_b   1.000
_cell.length_c   1.000
_cell.angle_alpha   90.00
_cell.angle_beta   90.00
_cell.angle_gamma   90.00
#
_symmetry.space_group_name_H-M   'P 1'
#
loop_
_entity.id
_entity.type
_entity.pdbx_description
1 polymer ?
#
loop_
_entity_poly.entity_id
_entity_poly.type
_entity_poly.pdbx_seq_one_letter_code
_entity_poly.pdbx_strand_id
1 'polypeptide(L)'
;MSELTARLVKLGRDLGLEGSELRAFVKEERDREEKREAQERQEKTEAQEKKEAQERQEKEEEQGRKDKLELEKLKLQAEIQNAKSLHSKKDSSTSDWRIAKIPRMNPFSEAKGDTMDAFLFRFEMLVKAHNWPEDKKLLALSNLLTGASLKVLQTLSVEQQTYACLKQA
;
A
#
# COMPACT_ATOMS: atom_id res chain seq x y z
N MET A 1 -27.24 -24.24 -64.48
CA MET A 1 -26.33 -23.35 -65.22
C MET A 1 -26.28 -22.05 -64.45
N SER A 2 -25.13 -21.65 -63.91
CA SER A 2 -25.02 -20.36 -63.20
C SER A 2 -25.19 -19.22 -64.21
N GLU A 3 -25.79 -18.10 -63.80
CA GLU A 3 -25.92 -16.91 -64.67
C GLU A 3 -24.58 -16.48 -65.28
N LEU A 4 -23.50 -16.69 -64.53
CA LEU A 4 -22.15 -16.39 -64.95
C LEU A 4 -21.67 -17.29 -66.11
N THR A 5 -21.91 -18.60 -66.04
CA THR A 5 -21.62 -19.50 -67.17
C THR A 5 -22.45 -19.17 -68.42
N ALA A 6 -23.70 -18.75 -68.26
CA ALA A 6 -24.54 -18.34 -69.38
C ALA A 6 -24.03 -17.04 -70.03
N ARG A 7 -23.55 -16.07 -69.23
CA ARG A 7 -22.92 -14.84 -69.72
C ARG A 7 -21.60 -15.10 -70.44
N LEU A 8 -20.74 -15.95 -69.89
CA LEU A 8 -19.45 -16.32 -70.51
C LEU A 8 -19.65 -17.05 -71.84
N VAL A 9 -20.64 -17.95 -71.92
CA VAL A 9 -20.98 -18.65 -73.17
C VAL A 9 -21.51 -17.67 -74.22
N LYS A 10 -22.33 -16.69 -73.82
CA LYS A 10 -22.83 -15.66 -74.74
C LYS A 10 -21.70 -14.77 -75.25
N LEU A 11 -20.84 -14.28 -74.35
CA LEU A 11 -19.68 -13.45 -74.70
C LEU A 11 -18.71 -14.18 -75.62
N GLY A 12 -18.42 -15.47 -75.35
CA GLY A 12 -17.56 -16.26 -76.21
C GLY A 12 -18.15 -16.49 -77.61
N ARG A 13 -19.47 -16.64 -77.74
CA ARG A 13 -20.15 -16.70 -79.04
C ARG A 13 -20.13 -15.36 -79.77
N ASP A 14 -20.32 -14.25 -79.05
CA ASP A 14 -20.24 -12.90 -79.63
C ASP A 14 -18.81 -12.57 -80.13
N LEU A 15 -17.79 -13.19 -79.53
CA LEU A 15 -16.40 -13.16 -79.97
C LEU A 15 -16.09 -14.14 -81.13
N GLY A 16 -17.07 -14.90 -81.60
CA GLY A 16 -16.92 -15.86 -82.70
C GLY A 16 -16.29 -17.20 -82.32
N LEU A 17 -16.15 -17.51 -81.02
CA LEU A 17 -15.58 -18.78 -80.56
C LEU A 17 -16.65 -19.89 -80.57
N GLU A 18 -16.30 -21.04 -81.14
CA GLU A 18 -17.20 -22.19 -81.23
C GLU A 18 -16.55 -23.49 -80.73
N GLY A 19 -17.37 -24.49 -80.44
CA GLY A 19 -16.90 -25.84 -80.13
C GLY A 19 -15.91 -25.93 -78.96
N SER A 20 -14.67 -26.36 -79.24
CA SER A 20 -13.61 -26.53 -78.24
C SER A 20 -13.07 -25.20 -77.72
N GLU A 21 -13.00 -24.17 -78.55
CA GLU A 21 -12.45 -22.86 -78.17
C GLU A 21 -13.37 -22.15 -77.18
N LEU A 22 -14.68 -22.21 -77.41
CA LEU A 22 -15.68 -21.68 -76.49
C LEU A 22 -15.64 -22.39 -75.12
N ARG A 23 -15.42 -23.72 -75.13
CA ARG A 23 -15.28 -24.49 -73.89
C ARG A 23 -14.00 -24.14 -73.13
N ALA A 24 -12.89 -23.93 -73.84
CA ALA A 24 -11.63 -23.51 -73.25
C ALA A 24 -11.75 -22.11 -72.62
N PHE A 25 -12.34 -21.15 -73.34
CA PHE A 25 -12.59 -19.80 -72.85
C PHE A 25 -13.44 -19.78 -71.57
N VAL A 26 -14.58 -20.47 -71.57
CA VAL A 26 -15.48 -20.52 -70.40
C VAL A 26 -14.79 -21.18 -69.21
N LYS A 27 -13.96 -22.20 -69.44
CA LYS A 27 -13.19 -22.86 -68.39
C LYS A 27 -12.10 -21.93 -67.83
N GLU A 28 -11.35 -21.26 -68.70
CA GLU A 28 -10.28 -20.36 -68.28
C GLU A 28 -10.82 -19.17 -67.46
N GLU A 29 -11.92 -18.55 -67.89
CA GLU A 29 -12.53 -17.44 -67.14
C GLU A 29 -13.07 -17.90 -65.78
N ARG A 30 -13.65 -19.11 -65.70
CA ARG A 30 -14.06 -19.69 -64.42
C ARG A 30 -12.86 -19.99 -63.52
N ASP A 31 -11.82 -20.61 -64.05
CA ASP A 31 -10.61 -20.93 -63.27
C ASP A 31 -9.93 -19.63 -62.78
N ARG A 32 -10.02 -18.55 -63.56
CA ARG A 32 -9.51 -17.22 -63.20
C ARG A 32 -10.34 -16.57 -62.09
N GLU A 33 -11.67 -16.68 -62.16
CA GLU A 33 -12.57 -16.15 -61.14
C GLU A 33 -12.44 -16.94 -59.82
N GLU A 34 -12.39 -18.27 -59.88
CA GLU A 34 -12.18 -19.13 -58.70
C GLU A 34 -10.83 -18.83 -58.03
N LYS A 35 -9.77 -18.58 -58.80
CA LYS A 35 -8.47 -18.13 -58.25
C LYS A 35 -8.55 -16.77 -57.57
N ARG A 36 -9.28 -15.81 -58.15
CA ARG A 36 -9.48 -14.49 -57.53
C ARG A 36 -10.25 -14.58 -56.22
N GLU A 37 -11.34 -15.35 -56.20
CA GLU A 37 -12.09 -15.57 -54.97
C GLU A 37 -11.27 -16.29 -53.90
N ALA A 38 -10.46 -17.28 -54.30
CA ALA A 38 -9.56 -17.97 -53.38
C ALA A 38 -8.52 -17.02 -52.78
N GLN A 39 -7.91 -16.16 -53.60
CA GLN A 39 -6.98 -15.12 -53.13
C GLN A 39 -7.66 -14.12 -52.19
N GLU A 40 -8.84 -13.62 -52.54
CA GLU A 40 -9.56 -12.65 -51.70
C GLU A 40 -9.98 -13.27 -50.35
N ARG A 41 -10.38 -14.55 -50.34
CA ARG A 41 -10.64 -15.28 -49.09
C ARG A 41 -9.37 -15.42 -48.27
N GLN A 42 -8.25 -15.77 -48.90
CA GLN A 42 -6.98 -15.95 -48.23
C GLN A 42 -6.47 -14.63 -47.62
N GLU A 43 -6.54 -13.53 -48.37
CA GLU A 43 -6.19 -12.20 -47.87
C GLU A 43 -7.09 -11.76 -46.70
N LYS A 44 -8.40 -12.06 -46.77
CA LYS A 44 -9.32 -11.79 -45.66
C LYS A 44 -8.98 -12.60 -44.42
N THR A 45 -8.65 -13.89 -44.57
CA THR A 45 -8.24 -14.72 -43.43
C THR A 45 -6.91 -14.25 -42.84
N GLU A 46 -5.91 -13.93 -43.67
CA GLU A 46 -4.62 -13.42 -43.19
C GLU A 46 -4.77 -12.06 -42.49
N ALA A 47 -5.62 -11.17 -43.02
CA ALA A 47 -5.91 -9.88 -42.40
C ALA A 47 -6.63 -10.03 -41.05
N GLN A 48 -7.56 -11.00 -40.96
CA GLN A 48 -8.29 -11.33 -39.73
C GLN A 48 -7.33 -11.89 -38.68
N GLU A 49 -6.51 -12.88 -39.03
CA GLU A 49 -5.52 -13.48 -38.14
C GLU A 49 -4.50 -12.45 -37.65
N LYS A 50 -4.04 -11.55 -38.53
CA LYS A 50 -3.13 -10.47 -38.15
C LYS A 50 -3.76 -9.49 -37.17
N LYS A 51 -5.04 -9.15 -37.36
CA LYS A 51 -5.79 -8.32 -36.39
C LYS A 51 -5.94 -9.01 -35.05
N GLU A 52 -6.32 -10.27 -35.04
CA GLU A 52 -6.47 -11.04 -33.80
C GLU A 52 -5.14 -11.21 -33.06
N ALA A 53 -4.04 -11.42 -33.78
CA ALA A 53 -2.70 -11.47 -33.21
C ALA A 53 -2.30 -10.11 -32.59
N GLN A 54 -2.57 -9.00 -33.27
CA GLN A 54 -2.31 -7.65 -32.74
C GLN A 54 -3.15 -7.38 -31.49
N GLU A 55 -4.45 -7.68 -31.51
CA GLU A 55 -5.33 -7.47 -30.36
C GLU A 55 -4.91 -8.33 -29.16
N ARG A 56 -4.45 -9.56 -29.41
CA ARG A 56 -3.91 -10.43 -28.36
C ARG A 56 -2.63 -9.86 -27.76
N GLN A 57 -1.72 -9.35 -28.59
CA GLN A 57 -0.48 -8.73 -28.12
C GLN A 57 -0.77 -7.45 -27.31
N GLU A 58 -1.68 -6.60 -27.78
CA GLU A 58 -2.08 -5.39 -27.06
C GLU A 58 -2.69 -5.71 -25.70
N LYS A 59 -3.54 -6.74 -25.62
CA LYS A 59 -4.11 -7.22 -24.34
C LYS A 59 -3.04 -7.73 -23.38
N GLU A 60 -2.06 -8.48 -23.89
CA GLU A 60 -0.96 -9.01 -23.07
C GLU A 60 -0.04 -7.88 -22.56
N GLU A 61 0.25 -6.89 -23.39
CA GLU A 61 1.00 -5.69 -22.99
C GLU A 61 0.23 -4.84 -21.96
N GLU A 62 -1.07 -4.65 -22.15
CA GLU A 62 -1.91 -3.91 -21.19
C GLU A 62 -1.99 -4.64 -19.85
N GLN A 63 -2.15 -5.96 -19.87
CA GLN A 63 -2.17 -6.80 -18.69
C GLN A 63 -0.82 -6.75 -17.96
N GLY A 64 0.29 -6.92 -18.67
CA GLY A 64 1.64 -6.80 -18.09
C GLY A 64 1.90 -5.42 -17.48
N ARG A 65 1.35 -4.35 -18.08
CA ARG A 65 1.44 -3.00 -17.51
C ARG A 65 0.61 -2.87 -16.22
N LYS A 66 -0.60 -3.44 -16.19
CA LYS A 66 -1.46 -3.47 -14.98
C LYS A 66 -0.78 -4.24 -13.86
N ASP A 67 -0.27 -5.44 -14.15
CA ASP A 67 0.42 -6.30 -13.18
C ASP A 67 1.66 -5.60 -12.61
N LYS A 68 2.43 -4.89 -13.44
CA LYS A 68 3.59 -4.11 -13.00
C LYS A 68 3.19 -2.97 -12.05
N LEU A 69 2.13 -2.23 -12.39
CA LEU A 69 1.61 -1.16 -11.54
C LEU A 69 1.05 -1.70 -10.21
N GLU A 70 0.39 -2.85 -10.23
CA GLU A 70 -0.13 -3.50 -9.03
C GLU A 70 1.01 -3.98 -8.12
N LEU A 71 2.05 -4.59 -8.70
CA LEU A 71 3.25 -5.00 -7.96
C LEU A 71 3.97 -3.80 -7.33
N GLU A 72 4.07 -2.67 -8.05
CA GLU A 72 4.66 -1.43 -7.53
C GLU A 72 3.83 -0.85 -6.37
N LYS A 73 2.49 -0.81 -6.51
CA LYS A 73 1.58 -0.41 -5.43
C LYS A 73 1.74 -1.29 -4.20
N LEU A 74 1.82 -2.61 -4.39
CA LEU A 74 1.97 -3.56 -3.29
C LEU A 74 3.32 -3.39 -2.57
N LYS A 75 4.40 -3.16 -3.33
CA LYS A 75 5.72 -2.83 -2.76
C LYS A 75 5.68 -1.55 -1.94
N LEU A 76 5.08 -0.48 -2.47
CA LEU A 76 4.95 0.79 -1.76
C LEU A 76 4.10 0.64 -0.49
N GLN A 77 3.00 -0.12 -0.56
CA GLN A 77 2.15 -0.40 0.60
C GLN A 77 2.91 -1.20 1.67
N ALA A 78 3.69 -2.20 1.28
CA ALA A 78 4.54 -2.97 2.19
C ALA A 78 5.63 -2.09 2.83
N GLU A 79 6.23 -1.18 2.07
CA GLU A 79 7.22 -0.23 2.58
C GLU A 79 6.58 0.75 3.59
N ILE A 80 5.40 1.28 3.30
CA ILE A 80 4.63 2.13 4.23
C ILE A 80 4.25 1.34 5.49
N GLN A 81 3.83 0.08 5.37
CA GLN A 81 3.47 -0.76 6.52
C GLN A 81 4.70 -1.08 7.38
N ASN A 82 5.85 -1.37 6.75
CA ASN A 82 7.12 -1.59 7.44
C ASN A 82 7.60 -0.31 8.14
N ALA A 83 7.54 0.84 7.46
CA ALA A 83 7.85 2.14 8.06
C ALA A 83 6.93 2.46 9.24
N LYS A 84 5.62 2.18 9.13
CA LYS A 84 4.66 2.32 10.24
C LYS A 84 4.97 1.36 11.40
N SER A 85 5.36 0.12 11.12
CA SER A 85 5.76 -0.84 12.16
C SER A 85 7.04 -0.41 12.88
N LEU A 86 8.02 0.14 12.14
CA LEU A 86 9.25 0.69 12.70
C LEU A 86 8.99 1.97 13.52
N HIS A 87 8.08 2.85 13.07
CA HIS A 87 7.66 4.03 13.84
C HIS A 87 6.90 3.64 15.12
N SER A 88 5.99 2.66 15.03
CA SER A 88 5.23 2.18 16.19
C SER A 88 6.13 1.47 17.23
N LYS A 89 7.22 0.80 16.81
CA LYS A 89 8.25 0.25 17.72
C LYS A 89 9.21 1.30 18.27
N LYS A 90 9.41 2.43 17.57
CA LYS A 90 10.28 3.53 18.06
C LYS A 90 9.54 4.43 19.04
N ASP A 91 8.25 4.68 18.81
CA ASP A 91 7.38 5.46 19.72
C ASP A 91 6.90 4.70 20.95
N SER A 92 7.00 3.35 20.96
CA SER A 92 6.75 2.55 22.16
C SER A 92 7.87 2.65 23.21
N SER A 93 8.99 3.32 22.90
CA SER A 93 10.10 3.49 23.86
C SER A 93 10.12 4.86 24.56
N THR A 94 9.29 5.82 24.15
CA THR A 94 9.36 7.20 24.69
C THR A 94 8.01 7.85 25.04
N SER A 95 6.86 7.21 24.80
CA SER A 95 5.55 7.86 24.99
C SER A 95 4.54 7.15 25.90
N ASP A 96 4.93 6.11 26.64
CA ASP A 96 4.04 5.41 27.60
C ASP A 96 4.23 5.87 29.07
N TRP A 97 4.93 7.00 29.27
CA TRP A 97 5.04 7.63 30.59
C TRP A 97 3.91 8.60 30.89
N ARG A 98 2.92 8.74 30.00
CA ARG A 98 1.76 9.62 30.14
C ARG A 98 0.94 9.24 31.37
N ILE A 99 1.41 9.58 32.57
CA ILE A 99 0.68 9.83 33.82
C ILE A 99 -0.13 8.61 34.38
N ALA A 100 -0.33 7.55 33.61
CA ALA A 100 -1.15 6.38 33.93
C ALA A 100 -0.44 5.35 34.81
N LYS A 101 0.87 5.50 35.04
CA LYS A 101 1.70 4.60 35.86
C LYS A 101 2.28 5.28 37.10
N ILE A 102 1.68 6.37 37.59
CA ILE A 102 1.95 6.83 38.95
C ILE A 102 1.03 5.97 39.86
N PRO A 103 1.58 5.03 40.67
CA PRO A 103 0.79 4.33 41.66
C PRO A 103 0.06 5.36 42.50
N ARG A 104 -1.23 5.14 42.79
CA ARG A 104 -2.05 6.02 43.63
C ARG A 104 -1.47 6.09 45.04
N MET A 105 -0.43 6.88 45.22
CA MET A 105 0.15 7.20 46.49
C MET A 105 -0.72 8.31 47.09
N ASN A 106 -1.13 8.11 48.34
CA ASN A 106 -1.86 9.16 49.03
C ASN A 106 -0.93 10.37 49.22
N PRO A 107 -1.43 11.60 49.02
CA PRO A 107 -0.63 12.80 49.27
C PRO A 107 -0.21 12.83 50.75
N PHE A 108 0.98 13.39 50.99
CA PHE A 108 1.50 13.64 52.32
C PHE A 108 0.52 14.54 53.10
N SER A 109 0.15 14.12 54.30
CA SER A 109 -0.79 14.86 55.15
C SER A 109 -0.32 14.83 56.60
N GLU A 110 0.28 15.94 57.03
CA GLU A 110 0.71 16.17 58.41
C GLU A 110 -0.47 16.06 59.40
N ALA A 111 -1.68 16.46 58.97
CA ALA A 111 -2.91 16.34 59.76
C ALA A 111 -3.34 14.90 60.07
N LYS A 112 -2.84 13.90 59.33
CA LYS A 112 -3.11 12.48 59.57
C LYS A 112 -2.03 11.78 60.40
N GLY A 113 -1.02 12.51 60.89
CA GLY A 113 0.06 11.96 61.70
C GLY A 113 1.13 11.20 60.92
N ASP A 114 1.19 11.37 59.60
CA ASP A 114 2.28 10.81 58.78
C ASP A 114 3.58 11.57 59.06
N THR A 115 4.63 10.87 59.50
CA THR A 115 5.98 11.46 59.61
C THR A 115 6.61 11.55 58.23
N MET A 116 7.38 12.62 57.99
CA MET A 116 8.03 12.87 56.69
C MET A 116 8.90 11.68 56.25
N ASP A 117 9.64 11.08 57.18
CA ASP A 117 10.49 9.92 56.91
C ASP A 117 9.71 8.68 56.46
N ALA A 118 8.55 8.41 57.08
CA ALA A 118 7.70 7.27 56.72
C ALA A 118 7.04 7.47 55.36
N PHE A 119 6.73 8.71 54.99
CA PHE A 119 6.25 9.06 53.66
C PHE A 119 7.35 8.90 52.61
N LEU A 120 8.54 9.45 52.86
CA LEU A 120 9.69 9.32 51.96
C LEU A 120 10.09 7.85 51.75
N PHE A 121 10.06 7.02 52.80
CA PHE A 121 10.35 5.60 52.68
C PHE A 121 9.39 4.87 51.72
N ARG A 122 8.09 5.14 51.82
CA ARG A 122 7.08 4.57 50.90
C ARG A 122 7.29 5.06 49.48
N PHE A 123 7.61 6.35 49.32
CA PHE A 123 7.96 6.94 48.03
C PHE A 123 9.20 6.25 47.42
N GLU A 124 10.28 6.05 48.18
CA GLU A 124 11.48 5.35 47.72
C GLU A 124 11.20 3.89 47.34
N MET A 125 10.38 3.19 48.12
CA MET A 125 9.96 1.83 47.79
C MET A 125 9.24 1.78 46.44
N LEU A 126 8.33 2.71 46.18
CA LEU A 126 7.60 2.78 44.91
C LEU A 126 8.50 3.19 43.73
N VAL A 127 9.40 4.16 43.95
CA VAL A 127 10.42 4.56 42.98
C VAL A 127 11.32 3.39 42.61
N LYS A 128 11.76 2.59 43.58
CA LYS A 128 12.56 1.38 43.35
C LYS A 128 11.77 0.29 42.63
N ALA A 129 10.53 0.05 43.05
CA ALA A 129 9.67 -0.97 42.44
C ALA A 129 9.32 -0.67 40.98
N HIS A 130 9.18 0.62 40.62
CA HIS A 130 8.82 1.06 39.27
C HIS A 130 9.99 1.64 38.46
N ASN A 131 11.21 1.60 38.99
CA ASN A 131 12.44 2.08 38.35
C ASN A 131 12.31 3.51 37.77
N TRP A 132 11.85 4.47 38.56
CA TRP A 132 11.59 5.82 38.06
C TRP A 132 12.88 6.59 37.75
N PRO A 133 12.96 7.30 36.60
CA PRO A 133 14.08 8.18 36.27
C PRO A 133 14.08 9.41 37.20
N GLU A 134 15.26 9.92 37.53
CA GLU A 134 15.46 10.98 38.54
C GLU A 134 14.69 12.26 38.24
N ASP A 135 14.66 12.66 36.97
CA ASP A 135 13.92 13.82 36.48
C ASP A 135 12.42 13.76 36.81
N LYS A 136 11.86 12.55 36.93
CA LYS A 136 10.44 12.31 37.23
C LYS A 136 10.17 12.05 38.71
N LYS A 137 11.18 11.71 39.50
CA LYS A 137 11.05 11.54 40.96
C LYS A 137 10.66 12.86 41.60
N LEU A 138 11.34 13.95 41.23
CA LEU A 138 11.03 15.29 41.74
C LEU A 138 9.60 15.71 41.38
N LEU A 139 9.22 15.57 40.11
CA LEU A 139 7.89 15.97 39.64
C LEU A 139 6.77 15.17 40.31
N ALA A 140 6.99 13.88 40.56
CA ALA A 140 6.03 13.07 41.30
C ALA A 140 5.96 13.49 42.78
N LEU A 141 7.11 13.77 43.39
CA LEU A 141 7.18 14.21 44.79
C LEU A 141 6.49 15.56 45.00
N SER A 142 6.67 16.53 44.09
CA SER A 142 6.02 17.85 44.17
C SER A 142 4.49 17.76 44.13
N ASN A 143 3.93 16.78 43.42
CA ASN A 143 2.49 16.56 43.34
C ASN A 143 1.91 15.86 44.58
N LEU A 144 2.75 15.17 45.35
CA LEU A 144 2.33 14.40 46.53
C LEU A 144 2.56 15.16 47.83
N LEU A 145 3.46 16.14 47.85
CA LEU A 145 3.65 17.03 48.99
C LEU A 145 2.52 18.05 49.06
N THR A 146 2.00 18.30 50.27
CA THR A 146 0.97 19.31 50.51
C THR A 146 1.32 20.17 51.71
N GLY A 147 0.73 21.37 51.81
CA GLY A 147 0.87 22.23 52.99
C GLY A 147 2.27 22.81 53.19
N ALA A 148 2.82 22.64 54.41
CA ALA A 148 4.11 23.23 54.81
C ALA A 148 5.29 22.69 54.01
N SER A 149 5.28 21.39 53.67
CA SER A 149 6.37 20.75 52.91
C SER A 149 6.46 21.22 51.46
N LEU A 150 5.33 21.59 50.85
CA LEU A 150 5.31 22.19 49.51
C LEU A 150 5.90 23.60 49.53
N LYS A 151 5.70 24.37 50.60
CA LYS A 151 6.30 25.69 50.76
C LYS A 151 7.83 25.61 50.84
N VAL A 152 8.36 24.60 51.56
CA VAL A 152 9.81 24.34 51.63
C VAL A 152 10.37 24.00 50.25
N LEU A 153 9.65 23.19 49.47
CA LEU A 153 10.04 22.87 48.08
C LEU A 153 10.04 24.12 47.19
N GLN A 154 9.08 25.03 47.36
CA GLN A 154 8.98 26.28 46.60
C GLN A 154 10.04 27.32 47.00
N THR A 155 10.56 27.26 48.23
CA THR A 155 11.64 28.15 48.68
C THR A 155 13.03 27.71 48.20
N LEU A 156 13.18 26.47 47.73
CA LEU A 156 14.44 25.94 47.21
C LEU A 156 14.62 26.28 45.73
N SER A 157 15.83 26.72 45.36
CA SER A 157 16.14 27.15 43.98
C SER A 157 16.10 25.96 43.00
N VAL A 158 15.82 26.25 41.72
CA VAL A 158 15.64 25.25 40.65
C VAL A 158 16.85 24.30 40.51
N GLU A 159 18.05 24.76 40.84
CA GLU A 159 19.29 23.97 40.79
C GLU A 159 19.46 22.99 41.96
N GLN A 160 18.75 23.20 43.07
CA GLN A 160 18.78 22.34 44.26
C GLN A 160 17.62 21.33 44.29
N GLN A 161 16.76 21.34 43.27
CA GLN A 161 15.62 20.44 43.14
C GLN A 161 16.02 19.04 42.68
N THR A 162 17.03 18.46 43.32
CA THR A 162 17.36 17.04 43.15
C THR A 162 16.80 16.28 44.35
N TYR A 163 16.27 15.08 44.12
CA TYR A 163 15.69 14.24 45.18
C TYR A 163 16.64 14.04 46.38
N ALA A 164 17.95 13.96 46.11
CA ALA A 164 18.99 13.84 47.14
C ALA A 164 19.08 15.06 48.07
N CYS A 165 18.89 16.27 47.55
CA CYS A 165 18.92 17.49 48.35
C CYS A 165 17.68 17.64 49.24
N LEU A 166 16.52 17.20 48.75
CA LEU A 166 15.26 17.23 49.51
C LEU A 166 15.18 16.21 50.63
N LYS A 167 15.96 15.14 50.56
CA LYS A 167 16.08 14.16 51.65
C LYS A 167 16.92 14.68 52.81
N GLN A 168 17.77 15.68 52.58
CA GLN A 168 18.73 16.19 53.57
C GLN A 168 18.30 17.53 54.21
N ALA A 169 17.29 18.21 53.66
CA ALA A 169 16.73 19.46 54.18
C ALA A 169 15.60 19.20 55.17
#